data_AF-F8N7M5-F1
#
_entry.id   AF-F8N7M5-F1
#
_cell.length_a   1.000
_cell.length_b   1.000
_cell.length_c   1.000
_cell.angle_alpha   90.00
_cell.angle_beta   90.00
_cell.angle_gamma   90.00
#
_symmetry.space_group_name_H-M   'P 1'
#
loop_
_entity.id
_entity.type
_entity.pdbx_description
1 polymer ?
#
loop_
_entity_poly.entity_id
_entity_poly.type
_entity_poly.pdbx_seq_one_letter_code
_entity_poly.pdbx_strand_id
1 'polypeptide(L)'
;MANNRTQPKKWTEEHDNILSERFSTDYINTIAKDIGFTRMTVRKHARMLGLRKQSPTRRNYEARALVEMECNNLTYKEMAKRTGLTVATIDNIARELGLRRSREQLNTNISKGRQETNRKERARIIYGLDQKTKLKFFSDKGKIQLRGKLKKLGYIVKKGDSTFYYTDDLQRNQRLEEHGCKFRFKFMPLPEMCVEETIHDSASSAI
;
A
#
# COMPACT_ATOMS: atom_id res chain seq x y z
N MET A 1 -13.75 -58.84 16.71
CA MET A 1 -13.02 -57.79 15.95
C MET A 1 -11.67 -57.59 16.62
N ALA A 2 -10.59 -58.05 15.99
CA ALA A 2 -9.25 -57.98 16.58
C ALA A 2 -8.75 -56.54 16.61
N ASN A 3 -8.46 -56.03 17.80
CA ASN A 3 -7.88 -54.72 18.01
C ASN A 3 -6.43 -54.77 17.53
N ASN A 4 -6.16 -54.27 16.31
CA ASN A 4 -4.81 -54.05 15.80
C ASN A 4 -4.12 -52.98 16.67
N ARG A 5 -3.52 -53.41 17.78
CA ARG A 5 -2.60 -52.58 18.56
C ARG A 5 -1.33 -52.40 17.71
N THR A 6 -1.32 -51.37 16.88
CA THR A 6 -0.11 -50.91 16.19
C THR A 6 0.97 -50.70 17.23
N GLN A 7 2.05 -51.50 17.17
CA GLN A 7 3.18 -51.36 18.08
C GLN A 7 3.68 -49.90 18.06
N PRO A 8 3.97 -49.29 19.22
CA PRO A 8 4.47 -47.92 19.25
C PRO A 8 5.77 -47.86 18.47
N LYS A 9 5.79 -47.08 17.40
CA LYS A 9 6.94 -46.91 16.52
C LYS A 9 8.13 -46.43 17.36
N LYS A 10 9.17 -47.26 17.48
CA LYS A 10 10.36 -46.96 18.27
C LYS A 10 11.37 -46.17 17.45
N TRP A 11 12.00 -45.19 18.07
CA TRP A 11 13.13 -44.48 17.47
C TRP A 11 14.35 -45.41 17.40
N THR A 12 15.12 -45.34 16.33
CA THR A 12 16.28 -46.22 16.04
C THR A 12 17.45 -45.37 15.57
N GLU A 13 18.66 -45.93 15.63
CA GLU A 13 19.89 -45.26 15.21
C GLU A 13 19.89 -44.86 13.73
N GLU A 14 19.23 -45.65 12.87
CA GLU A 14 19.00 -45.29 11.46
C GLU A 14 18.28 -43.95 11.31
N HIS A 15 17.30 -43.67 12.19
CA HIS A 15 16.59 -42.40 12.19
C HIS A 15 17.49 -41.24 12.64
N ASP A 16 18.44 -41.47 13.54
CA ASP A 16 19.43 -40.47 13.96
C ASP A 16 20.46 -40.20 12.84
N ASN A 17 20.83 -41.20 12.04
CA ASN A 17 21.69 -41.04 10.87
C ASN A 17 21.01 -40.22 9.78
N ILE A 18 19.77 -40.58 9.40
CA ILE A 18 18.95 -39.83 8.43
C ILE A 18 18.77 -38.38 8.89
N LEU A 19 18.53 -38.19 10.20
CA LEU A 19 18.38 -36.88 10.77
C LEU A 19 19.69 -36.09 10.69
N SER A 20 20.83 -36.66 11.06
CA SER A 20 22.13 -35.98 11.03
C SER A 20 22.55 -35.53 9.63
N GLU A 21 22.32 -36.38 8.61
CA GLU A 21 22.63 -36.07 7.22
C GLU A 21 21.71 -34.97 6.65
N ARG A 22 20.39 -35.15 6.79
CA ARG A 22 19.40 -34.31 6.09
C ARG A 22 18.99 -33.07 6.88
N PHE A 23 19.28 -32.98 8.18
CA PHE A 23 18.82 -31.86 9.01
C PHE A 23 19.40 -30.51 8.57
N SER A 24 20.57 -30.49 7.93
CA SER A 24 21.20 -29.27 7.41
C SER A 24 20.45 -28.70 6.20
N THR A 25 20.00 -29.56 5.28
CA THR A 25 19.40 -29.20 3.99
C THR A 25 17.87 -29.17 4.02
N ASP A 26 17.25 -30.19 4.57
CA ASP A 26 15.82 -30.45 4.38
C ASP A 26 14.93 -29.78 5.44
N TYR A 27 13.63 -29.71 5.15
CA TYR A 27 12.63 -29.27 6.10
C TYR A 27 12.33 -30.36 7.11
N ILE A 28 12.20 -30.00 8.40
CA ILE A 28 11.81 -30.96 9.44
C ILE A 28 10.48 -31.66 9.10
N ASN A 29 9.59 -30.97 8.37
CA ASN A 29 8.33 -31.55 7.91
C ASN A 29 8.52 -32.67 6.88
N THR A 30 9.47 -32.54 5.95
CA THR A 30 9.74 -33.57 4.93
C THR A 30 10.44 -34.76 5.58
N ILE A 31 11.46 -34.49 6.40
CA ILE A 31 12.14 -35.51 7.21
C ILE A 31 11.14 -36.28 8.09
N ALA A 32 10.21 -35.58 8.75
CA ALA A 32 9.18 -36.20 9.58
C ALA A 32 8.22 -37.11 8.79
N LYS A 33 7.87 -36.73 7.54
CA LYS A 33 7.06 -37.58 6.67
C LYS A 33 7.81 -38.84 6.26
N ASP A 34 9.09 -38.71 5.88
CA ASP A 34 9.91 -39.81 5.38
C ASP A 34 10.24 -40.82 6.49
N ILE A 35 10.62 -40.34 7.67
CA ILE A 35 10.87 -41.19 8.85
C ILE A 35 9.55 -41.68 9.47
N GLY A 36 8.42 -41.05 9.12
CA GLY A 36 7.07 -41.38 9.59
C GLY A 36 6.90 -41.18 11.09
N PHE A 37 7.40 -40.04 11.61
CA PHE A 37 7.21 -39.57 12.98
C PHE A 37 6.61 -38.17 12.98
N THR A 38 6.13 -37.71 14.14
CA THR A 38 5.67 -36.32 14.25
C THR A 38 6.84 -35.35 14.18
N ARG A 39 6.57 -34.15 13.68
CA ARG A 39 7.55 -33.04 13.65
C ARG A 39 8.14 -32.72 15.02
N MET A 40 7.35 -32.90 16.08
CA MET A 40 7.79 -32.68 17.47
C MET A 40 8.79 -33.72 17.92
N THR A 41 8.55 -35.01 17.60
CA THR A 41 9.47 -36.10 17.91
C THR A 41 10.81 -35.88 17.21
N VAL A 42 10.79 -35.61 15.90
CA VAL A 42 12.01 -35.34 15.12
C VAL A 42 12.78 -34.13 15.66
N ARG A 43 12.07 -33.06 16.05
CA ARG A 43 12.70 -31.87 16.65
C ARG A 43 13.33 -32.15 18.02
N LYS A 44 12.72 -33.03 18.82
CA LYS A 44 13.28 -33.45 20.12
C LYS A 44 14.58 -34.22 19.91
N HIS A 45 14.60 -35.19 19.00
CA HIS A 45 15.82 -35.96 18.67
C HIS A 45 16.92 -35.09 18.07
N ALA A 46 16.58 -34.15 17.18
CA ALA A 46 17.57 -33.20 16.67
C ALA A 46 18.22 -32.37 17.80
N ARG A 47 17.45 -31.96 18.81
CA ARG A 47 18.00 -31.27 19.99
C ARG A 47 18.89 -32.18 20.84
N MET A 48 18.52 -33.45 21.01
CA MET A 48 19.31 -34.43 21.77
C MET A 48 20.65 -34.72 21.09
N LEU A 49 20.69 -34.75 19.76
CA LEU A 49 21.91 -34.88 18.96
C LEU A 49 22.72 -33.57 18.86
N GLY A 50 22.29 -32.49 19.52
CA GLY A 50 22.95 -31.18 19.42
C GLY A 50 22.83 -30.52 18.04
N LEU A 51 22.01 -31.07 17.14
CA LEU A 51 21.82 -30.53 15.80
C LEU A 51 21.08 -29.20 15.87
N ARG A 52 21.81 -28.13 15.53
CA ARG A 52 21.25 -26.80 15.33
C ARG A 52 21.36 -26.47 13.85
N LYS A 53 20.26 -26.00 13.25
CA LYS A 53 20.35 -25.39 11.93
C LYS A 53 21.23 -24.16 12.10
N GLN A 54 22.44 -24.20 11.55
CA GLN A 54 23.27 -23.02 11.34
C GLN A 54 22.37 -21.94 10.72
N SER A 55 22.47 -20.73 11.25
CA SER A 55 21.68 -19.52 10.97
C SER A 55 20.82 -19.51 9.68
N PRO A 56 19.67 -18.81 9.67
CA PRO A 56 18.89 -18.49 8.46
C PRO A 56 19.68 -17.98 7.24
N THR A 57 20.97 -17.66 7.39
CA THR A 57 21.93 -17.24 6.36
C THR A 57 21.88 -18.02 5.05
N ARG A 58 21.72 -19.34 5.09
CA ARG A 58 21.62 -20.16 3.85
C ARG A 58 20.19 -20.31 3.32
N ARG A 59 19.18 -20.02 4.15
CA ARG A 59 17.76 -20.13 3.78
C ARG A 59 17.34 -18.86 3.04
N ASN A 60 16.69 -19.03 1.89
CA ASN A 60 16.24 -17.92 1.04
C ASN A 60 17.39 -17.04 0.53
N TYR A 61 18.50 -17.64 0.08
CA TYR A 61 19.65 -16.92 -0.50
C TYR A 61 19.22 -15.92 -1.57
N GLU A 62 18.37 -16.34 -2.51
CA GLU A 62 17.83 -15.47 -3.57
C GLU A 62 17.02 -14.29 -2.99
N ALA A 63 16.20 -14.53 -1.96
CA ALA A 63 15.43 -13.48 -1.33
C ALA A 63 16.32 -12.50 -0.55
N ARG A 64 17.40 -12.98 0.07
CA ARG A 64 18.40 -12.16 0.74
C ARG A 64 19.11 -11.24 -0.25
N ALA A 65 19.62 -11.81 -1.34
CA ALA A 65 20.24 -11.04 -2.42
C ALA A 65 19.26 -9.99 -3.01
N LEU A 66 17.99 -10.37 -3.23
CA LEU A 66 16.97 -9.45 -3.70
C LEU A 66 16.70 -8.32 -2.69
N VAL A 67 16.60 -8.64 -1.40
CA VAL A 67 16.36 -7.63 -0.35
C VAL A 67 17.55 -6.68 -0.26
N GLU A 68 18.76 -7.19 -0.32
CA GLU A 68 19.99 -6.39 -0.29
C GLU A 68 20.04 -5.40 -1.46
N MET A 69 19.80 -5.86 -2.68
CA MET A 69 19.84 -5.01 -3.87
C MET A 69 18.66 -4.03 -3.96
N GLU A 70 17.46 -4.44 -3.59
CA GLU A 70 16.22 -3.72 -3.95
C GLU A 70 15.43 -3.16 -2.76
N CYS A 71 15.97 -3.21 -1.53
CA CYS A 71 15.27 -2.72 -0.32
C CYS A 71 14.71 -1.30 -0.49
N ASN A 72 15.43 -0.44 -1.23
CA ASN A 72 15.06 0.96 -1.41
C ASN A 72 13.99 1.17 -2.49
N ASN A 73 13.94 0.32 -3.51
CA ASN A 73 13.14 0.53 -4.71
C ASN A 73 11.80 -0.21 -4.70
N LEU A 74 11.78 -1.40 -4.09
CA LEU A 74 10.62 -2.29 -4.06
C LEU A 74 9.99 -2.31 -2.67
N THR A 75 8.67 -2.49 -2.65
CA THR A 75 7.96 -2.79 -1.41
C THR A 75 8.21 -4.24 -0.99
N TYR A 76 8.12 -4.53 0.32
CA TYR A 76 8.21 -5.92 0.79
C TYR A 76 7.11 -6.82 0.19
N LYS A 77 5.96 -6.24 -0.18
CA LYS A 77 4.89 -6.97 -0.88
C LYS A 77 5.30 -7.40 -2.29
N GLU A 78 6.00 -6.54 -3.02
CA GLU A 78 6.51 -6.87 -4.36
C GLU A 78 7.63 -7.91 -4.29
N MET A 79 8.54 -7.77 -3.32
CA MET A 79 9.60 -8.75 -3.06
C MET A 79 9.03 -10.12 -2.69
N ALA A 80 8.04 -10.15 -1.80
CA ALA A 80 7.30 -11.36 -1.44
C ALA A 80 6.67 -12.02 -2.67
N LYS A 81 6.05 -11.24 -3.55
CA LYS A 81 5.49 -11.76 -4.80
C LYS A 81 6.55 -12.36 -5.73
N ARG A 82 7.73 -11.72 -5.85
CA ARG A 82 8.83 -12.21 -6.70
C ARG A 82 9.48 -13.49 -6.16
N THR A 83 9.62 -13.58 -4.84
CA THR A 83 10.30 -14.71 -4.17
C THR A 83 9.36 -15.84 -3.78
N GLY A 84 8.03 -15.64 -3.90
CA GLY A 84 7.03 -16.58 -3.39
C GLY A 84 6.98 -16.68 -1.86
N LEU A 85 7.69 -15.81 -1.14
CA LEU A 85 7.74 -15.79 0.32
C LEU A 85 6.67 -14.89 0.92
N THR A 86 6.48 -14.99 2.23
CA THR A 86 5.60 -14.06 2.95
C THR A 86 6.29 -12.71 3.16
N VAL A 87 5.50 -11.65 3.27
CA VAL A 87 5.99 -10.29 3.59
C VAL A 87 6.76 -10.27 4.91
N ALA A 88 6.31 -11.04 5.91
CA ALA A 88 6.97 -11.16 7.20
C ALA A 88 8.36 -11.79 7.09
N THR A 89 8.53 -12.79 6.23
CA THR A 89 9.85 -13.40 5.97
C THR A 89 10.81 -12.39 5.36
N ILE A 90 10.34 -11.58 4.40
CA ILE A 90 11.13 -10.52 3.78
C ILE A 90 11.50 -9.42 4.79
N ASP A 91 10.57 -9.01 5.65
CA ASP A 91 10.82 -8.03 6.71
C ASP A 91 11.86 -8.55 7.72
N ASN A 92 11.76 -9.82 8.14
CA ASN A 92 12.77 -10.44 9.00
C ASN A 92 14.15 -10.48 8.34
N ILE A 93 14.22 -10.83 7.04
CA ILE A 93 15.48 -10.81 6.28
C ILE A 93 16.07 -9.40 6.26
N ALA A 94 15.26 -8.37 5.99
CA ALA A 94 15.73 -6.98 5.99
C ALA A 94 16.28 -6.57 7.37
N ARG A 95 15.61 -6.96 8.46
CA ARG A 95 16.08 -6.72 9.84
C ARG A 95 17.38 -7.46 10.15
N GLU A 96 17.51 -8.72 9.73
CA GLU A 96 18.74 -9.52 9.89
C GLU A 96 19.92 -8.89 9.14
N LEU A 97 19.67 -8.29 7.98
CA LEU A 97 20.67 -7.55 7.19
C LEU A 97 20.91 -6.11 7.69
N GLY A 98 20.19 -5.66 8.73
CA GLY A 98 20.28 -4.28 9.23
C GLY A 98 19.71 -3.22 8.28
N LEU A 99 18.99 -3.63 7.24
CA LEU A 99 18.45 -2.73 6.22
C LEU A 99 17.14 -2.12 6.71
N ARG A 100 17.14 -0.80 6.90
CA ARG A 100 15.95 -0.01 7.24
C ARG A 100 15.69 1.03 6.17
N ARG A 101 14.43 1.13 5.75
CA ARG A 101 14.01 2.17 4.80
C ARG A 101 13.88 3.51 5.50
N SER A 102 14.37 4.56 4.86
CA SER A 102 14.09 5.95 5.23
C SER A 102 12.61 6.29 4.99
N ARG A 103 12.12 7.32 5.68
CA ARG A 103 10.76 7.85 5.49
C ARG A 103 10.51 8.27 4.05
N GLU A 104 11.50 8.84 3.38
CA GLU A 104 11.41 9.27 1.98
C GLU A 104 11.22 8.10 1.02
N GLN A 105 11.94 7.00 1.25
CA GLN A 105 11.82 5.77 0.46
C GLN A 105 10.43 5.14 0.65
N LEU A 106 9.93 5.12 1.88
CA LEU A 106 8.56 4.68 2.16
C LEU A 106 7.53 5.55 1.45
N ASN A 107 7.68 6.88 1.50
CA ASN A 107 6.78 7.82 0.81
C ASN A 107 6.83 7.63 -0.71
N THR A 108 8.01 7.41 -1.28
CA THR A 108 8.19 7.11 -2.71
C THR A 108 7.43 5.83 -3.10
N ASN A 109 7.56 4.77 -2.31
CA ASN A 109 6.85 3.52 -2.56
C ASN A 109 5.33 3.65 -2.45
N ILE A 110 4.84 4.40 -1.45
CA ILE A 110 3.41 4.74 -1.32
C ILE A 110 2.93 5.53 -2.54
N SER A 111 3.71 6.52 -2.98
CA SER A 111 3.39 7.34 -4.15
C SER A 111 3.29 6.49 -5.41
N LYS A 112 4.27 5.61 -5.67
CA LYS A 112 4.25 4.65 -6.80
C LYS A 112 2.99 3.78 -6.78
N GLY A 113 2.65 3.20 -5.63
CA GLY A 113 1.44 2.37 -5.49
C GLY A 113 0.15 3.14 -5.77
N ARG A 114 0.07 4.40 -5.31
CA ARG A 114 -1.07 5.30 -5.60
C ARG A 114 -1.13 5.65 -7.08
N GLN A 115 -0.02 6.00 -7.70
CA GLN A 115 0.07 6.31 -9.13
C GLN A 115 -0.39 5.13 -9.99
N GLU A 116 0.05 3.91 -9.68
CA GLU A 116 -0.36 2.71 -10.40
C GLU A 116 -1.85 2.39 -10.24
N THR A 117 -2.40 2.61 -9.03
CA THR A 117 -3.85 2.49 -8.78
C THR A 117 -4.62 3.51 -9.61
N ASN A 118 -4.18 4.77 -9.60
CA ASN A 118 -4.78 5.84 -10.39
C ASN A 118 -4.72 5.56 -11.90
N ARG A 119 -3.58 5.04 -12.40
CA ARG A 119 -3.40 4.67 -13.80
C ARG A 119 -4.39 3.58 -14.22
N LYS A 120 -4.50 2.51 -13.42
CA LYS A 120 -5.43 1.41 -13.67
C LYS A 120 -6.89 1.86 -13.62
N GLU A 121 -7.25 2.73 -12.69
CA GLU A 121 -8.63 3.20 -12.61
C GLU A 121 -9.00 4.15 -13.76
N ARG A 122 -8.08 5.05 -14.13
CA ARG A 122 -8.29 5.91 -15.31
C ARG A 122 -8.46 5.10 -16.58
N ALA A 123 -7.70 4.02 -16.73
CA ALA A 123 -7.87 3.10 -17.85
C ALA A 123 -9.26 2.44 -17.84
N ARG A 124 -9.74 1.94 -16.69
CA ARG A 124 -11.11 1.37 -16.57
C ARG A 124 -12.16 2.33 -17.07
N ILE A 125 -12.08 3.57 -16.63
CA ILE A 125 -12.98 4.64 -17.04
C ILE A 125 -12.95 4.88 -18.56
N ILE A 126 -11.76 4.98 -19.16
CA ILE A 126 -11.59 5.17 -20.60
C ILE A 126 -12.19 4.01 -21.39
N TYR A 127 -12.03 2.78 -20.89
CA TYR A 127 -12.59 1.58 -21.50
C TYR A 127 -14.06 1.31 -21.12
N GLY A 128 -14.73 2.21 -20.40
CA GLY A 128 -16.13 2.04 -19.99
C GLY A 128 -16.38 0.92 -18.97
N LEU A 129 -15.34 0.47 -18.28
CA LEU A 129 -15.44 -0.56 -17.23
C LEU A 129 -15.82 0.05 -15.89
N ASP A 130 -16.48 -0.75 -15.06
CA ASP A 130 -16.80 -0.35 -13.69
C ASP A 130 -15.54 -0.05 -12.87
N GLN A 131 -15.65 1.04 -12.11
CA GLN A 131 -14.65 1.47 -11.13
C GLN A 131 -14.57 0.45 -10.00
N LYS A 132 -13.35 0.08 -9.62
CA LYS A 132 -13.09 -0.78 -8.44
C LYS A 132 -12.93 0.06 -7.17
N THR A 133 -12.51 1.30 -7.32
CA THR A 133 -12.25 2.23 -6.24
C THR A 133 -13.30 3.33 -6.23
N LYS A 134 -13.63 3.86 -5.05
CA LYS A 134 -14.53 5.01 -4.92
C LYS A 134 -13.83 6.36 -5.15
N LEU A 135 -12.72 6.36 -5.89
CA LEU A 135 -11.91 7.56 -6.12
C LEU A 135 -12.49 8.36 -7.28
N LYS A 136 -12.67 9.67 -7.06
CA LYS A 136 -13.17 10.58 -8.09
C LYS A 136 -12.07 10.90 -9.10
N PHE A 137 -12.09 10.23 -10.26
CA PHE A 137 -11.11 10.46 -11.33
C PHE A 137 -11.55 11.46 -12.39
N PHE A 138 -12.85 11.70 -12.51
CA PHE A 138 -13.39 12.78 -13.33
C PHE A 138 -13.37 14.09 -12.56
N SER A 139 -12.28 14.82 -12.77
CA SER A 139 -12.23 16.26 -12.57
C SER A 139 -12.39 16.89 -13.94
N ASP A 140 -13.53 17.55 -14.18
CA ASP A 140 -13.74 18.28 -15.43
C ASP A 140 -12.72 19.44 -15.48
N LYS A 141 -11.63 19.22 -16.23
CA LYS A 141 -10.50 20.15 -16.31
C LYS A 141 -10.95 21.51 -16.85
N GLY A 142 -11.89 21.52 -17.79
CA GLY A 142 -12.50 22.73 -18.32
C GLY A 142 -13.25 23.49 -17.22
N LYS A 143 -14.11 22.79 -16.46
CA LYS A 143 -14.83 23.34 -15.31
C LYS A 143 -13.90 23.94 -14.25
N ILE A 144 -12.80 23.25 -13.94
CA ILE A 144 -11.82 23.71 -12.94
C ILE A 144 -11.06 24.94 -13.43
N GLN A 145 -10.56 24.91 -14.67
CA GLN A 145 -9.85 26.04 -15.25
C GLN A 145 -10.75 27.28 -15.36
N LEU A 146 -12.00 27.09 -15.79
CA LEU A 146 -12.96 28.18 -15.89
C LEU A 146 -13.26 28.79 -14.51
N ARG A 147 -13.50 27.95 -13.48
CA ARG A 147 -13.66 28.42 -12.10
C ARG A 147 -12.46 29.23 -11.62
N GLY A 148 -11.23 28.80 -11.96
CA GLY A 148 -10.02 29.55 -11.67
C GLY A 148 -9.95 30.90 -12.39
N LYS A 149 -10.32 30.95 -13.67
CA LYS A 149 -10.40 32.21 -14.44
C LYS A 149 -11.43 33.18 -13.88
N LEU A 150 -12.63 32.71 -13.56
CA LEU A 150 -13.70 33.53 -12.97
C LEU A 150 -13.28 34.12 -11.63
N LYS A 151 -12.62 33.33 -10.76
CA LYS A 151 -12.07 33.85 -9.50
C LYS A 151 -11.00 34.93 -9.71
N LYS A 152 -10.11 34.75 -10.70
CA LYS A 152 -9.07 35.74 -11.02
C LYS A 152 -9.65 37.06 -11.54
N LEU A 153 -10.82 37.01 -12.20
CA LEU A 153 -11.49 38.21 -12.68
C LEU A 153 -12.21 38.97 -11.57
N GLY A 154 -12.51 38.34 -10.42
CA GLY A 154 -13.17 38.99 -9.28
C GLY A 154 -14.51 38.37 -8.87
N TYR A 155 -14.98 37.32 -9.56
CA TYR A 155 -16.21 36.65 -9.15
C TYR A 155 -16.05 35.91 -7.81
N ILE A 156 -16.99 36.13 -6.89
CA ILE A 156 -17.01 35.55 -5.55
C ILE A 156 -17.75 34.21 -5.60
N VAL A 157 -17.17 33.14 -5.03
CA VAL A 157 -17.82 31.82 -5.00
C VAL A 157 -17.50 31.07 -3.72
N LYS A 158 -18.53 30.59 -3.03
CA LYS A 158 -18.39 29.75 -1.83
C LYS A 158 -17.77 28.39 -2.18
N LYS A 159 -17.02 27.80 -1.25
CA LYS A 159 -16.39 26.49 -1.44
C LYS A 159 -17.45 25.42 -1.70
N GLY A 160 -17.30 24.66 -2.79
CA GLY A 160 -18.25 23.60 -3.17
C GLY A 160 -19.48 24.08 -3.95
N ASP A 161 -19.76 25.38 -3.95
CA ASP A 161 -20.91 25.94 -4.65
C ASP A 161 -20.64 26.12 -6.15
N SER A 162 -21.71 26.21 -6.95
CA SER A 162 -21.68 26.47 -8.40
C SER A 162 -22.27 27.83 -8.78
N THR A 163 -22.68 28.63 -7.80
CA THR A 163 -23.15 30.00 -7.97
C THR A 163 -22.00 30.99 -7.77
N PHE A 164 -21.73 31.81 -8.78
CA PHE A 164 -20.75 32.89 -8.77
C PHE A 164 -21.49 34.21 -8.60
N TYR A 165 -20.99 35.02 -7.67
CA TYR A 165 -21.50 36.35 -7.40
C TYR A 165 -20.60 37.40 -8.04
N TYR A 166 -21.20 38.45 -8.58
CA TYR A 166 -20.51 39.64 -9.06
C TYR A 166 -21.01 40.87 -8.30
N THR A 167 -20.12 41.82 -8.08
CA THR A 167 -20.42 43.16 -7.55
C THR A 167 -20.65 44.13 -8.71
N ASP A 168 -21.26 45.28 -8.45
CA ASP A 168 -21.62 46.24 -9.52
C ASP A 168 -20.40 46.87 -10.21
N ASP A 169 -19.26 46.92 -9.52
CA ASP A 169 -17.97 47.40 -10.02
C ASP A 169 -17.23 46.36 -10.88
N LEU A 170 -17.67 45.08 -10.86
CA LEU A 170 -17.02 44.03 -11.62
C LEU A 170 -17.42 44.08 -13.10
N GLN A 171 -16.43 44.25 -13.98
CA GLN A 171 -16.64 44.09 -15.42
C GLN A 171 -16.96 42.64 -15.79
N ARG A 172 -18.24 42.37 -16.04
CA ARG A 172 -18.74 41.04 -16.41
C ARG A 172 -18.19 40.58 -17.75
N ASN A 173 -17.85 39.30 -17.82
CA ASN A 173 -17.35 38.67 -19.05
C ASN A 173 -18.34 37.64 -19.59
N GLN A 174 -19.25 38.09 -20.45
CA GLN A 174 -20.37 37.31 -20.97
C GLN A 174 -19.94 36.00 -21.66
N ARG A 175 -18.81 36.00 -22.39
CA ARG A 175 -18.27 34.78 -23.03
C ARG A 175 -17.91 33.70 -22.01
N LEU A 176 -17.33 34.10 -20.87
CA LEU A 176 -16.98 33.17 -19.80
C LEU A 176 -18.22 32.72 -19.02
N GLU A 177 -19.20 33.59 -18.85
CA GLU A 177 -20.49 33.26 -18.22
C GLU A 177 -21.25 32.22 -19.06
N GLU A 178 -21.38 32.42 -20.36
CA GLU A 178 -21.98 31.46 -21.31
C GLU A 178 -21.25 30.11 -21.31
N HIS A 179 -19.92 30.15 -21.29
CA HIS A 179 -19.11 28.93 -21.14
C HIS A 179 -19.34 28.27 -19.78
N GLY A 180 -19.57 29.06 -18.73
CA GLY A 180 -19.89 28.59 -17.39
C GLY A 180 -21.25 27.90 -17.30
N CYS A 181 -22.24 28.41 -18.03
CA CYS A 181 -23.56 27.80 -18.12
C CYS A 181 -23.50 26.35 -18.64
N LYS A 182 -22.59 26.05 -19.58
CA LYS A 182 -22.34 24.66 -20.06
C LYS A 182 -21.89 23.73 -18.94
N PHE A 183 -21.20 24.24 -17.92
CA PHE A 183 -20.77 23.50 -16.72
C PHE A 183 -21.74 23.59 -15.54
N ARG A 184 -22.96 24.14 -15.77
CA ARG A 184 -24.01 24.41 -14.78
C ARG A 184 -23.60 25.42 -13.71
N PHE A 185 -22.74 26.39 -14.06
CA PHE A 185 -22.51 27.55 -13.21
C PHE A 185 -23.69 28.51 -13.30
N LYS A 186 -24.01 29.16 -12.17
CA LYS A 186 -25.00 30.23 -12.08
C LYS A 186 -24.28 31.53 -11.78
N PHE A 187 -24.71 32.63 -12.38
CA PHE A 187 -24.15 33.96 -12.14
C PHE A 187 -25.25 34.84 -11.58
N MET A 188 -25.00 35.47 -10.43
CA MET A 188 -25.99 36.28 -9.71
C MET A 188 -25.31 37.54 -9.17
N PRO A 189 -26.04 38.65 -9.01
CA PRO A 189 -25.51 39.78 -8.25
C PRO A 189 -25.26 39.35 -6.80
N LEU A 190 -24.24 39.91 -6.16
CA LEU A 190 -24.00 39.69 -4.75
C LEU A 190 -25.23 40.18 -3.96
N PRO A 191 -25.85 39.35 -3.10
CA PRO A 191 -27.01 39.79 -2.32
C PRO A 191 -26.64 40.98 -1.43
N GLU A 192 -27.48 42.03 -1.43
CA GLU A 192 -27.31 43.25 -0.63
C GLU A 192 -27.29 42.99 0.89
N MET A 193 -27.62 41.78 1.35
CA MET A 193 -27.68 41.40 2.76
C MET A 193 -26.32 41.16 3.43
N CYS A 194 -25.19 41.43 2.77
CA CYS A 194 -23.85 41.19 3.32
C CYS A 194 -23.09 42.47 3.71
N VAL A 195 -23.78 43.53 4.13
CA VAL A 195 -23.13 44.77 4.61
C VAL A 195 -22.87 44.77 6.13
N GLU A 196 -23.42 43.81 6.89
CA GLU A 196 -23.15 43.76 8.33
C GLU A 196 -22.53 42.43 8.76
N GLU A 197 -21.57 42.54 9.68
CA GLU A 197 -20.69 41.50 10.23
C GLU A 197 -19.41 41.17 9.43
N THR A 198 -18.55 42.16 9.23
CA THR A 198 -17.10 41.93 9.39
C THR A 198 -16.49 43.01 10.27
N ILE A 199 -16.90 43.03 11.54
CA ILE A 199 -16.15 43.69 12.61
C ILE A 199 -15.58 42.59 13.51
N HIS A 200 -14.26 42.67 13.71
CA HIS A 200 -13.44 41.90 14.64
C HIS A 200 -13.22 40.41 14.35
N ASP A 201 -12.20 40.12 13.53
CA ASP A 201 -11.18 39.16 13.94
C ASP A 201 -9.81 39.80 13.69
N SER A 202 -9.38 40.58 14.68
CA SER A 202 -8.05 41.15 14.75
C SER A 202 -7.01 40.04 14.77
N ALA A 203 -5.94 40.27 14.02
CA ALA A 203 -4.74 39.47 13.98
C ALA A 203 -4.32 38.98 15.37
N SER A 204 -4.31 37.66 15.57
CA SER A 204 -3.48 37.06 16.60
C SER A 204 -2.03 37.25 16.18
N SER A 205 -1.37 38.22 16.83
CA SER A 205 0.08 38.31 16.87
C SER A 205 0.64 36.99 17.41
N ALA A 206 1.53 36.35 16.65
CA ALA A 206 2.29 35.21 17.14
C ALA A 206 3.59 35.75 17.77
N ILE A 207 3.74 35.51 19.06
CA ILE A 207 5.03 35.49 19.77
C ILE A 207 5.66 34.12 19.54
#